data_AF-A0A7Y0L4P5-F1
#
_entry.id   AF-A0A7Y0L4P5-F1
#
_cell.length_a   1.000
_cell.length_b   1.000
_cell.length_c   1.000
_cell.angle_alpha   90.00
_cell.angle_beta   90.00
_cell.angle_gamma   90.00
#
_symmetry.space_group_name_H-M   'P 1'
#
loop_
_entity.id
_entity.type
_entity.pdbx_description
1 polymer ?
#
loop_
_entity_poly.entity_id
_entity_poly.type
_entity_poly.pdbx_seq_one_letter_code
_entity_poly.pdbx_strand_id
1 'polypeptide(L)'
;MSFVTFWTTGSEQEWNRALERYWPHVRPANVQIEREMAELDRRSVQSLQAQEFYDWLYHKYFVWKYTQPNRLATTRESLASHHAHAAGLVELQDIQRLLFATDPRDTLDEAPANAGRIGGLGMAGASGLLANPLRVKLT
;
A
#
# COMPACT_ATOMS: atom_id res chain seq x y z
N MET A 1 14.74 -3.31 27.20
CA MET A 1 13.47 -4.04 27.01
C MET A 1 13.68 -5.05 25.90
N SER A 2 13.27 -6.32 26.08
CA SER A 2 13.37 -7.32 25.00
C SER A 2 12.29 -7.07 23.93
N PHE A 3 12.48 -7.56 22.71
CA PHE A 3 11.47 -7.45 21.66
C PHE A 3 10.12 -8.05 22.09
N VAL A 4 10.13 -9.22 22.74
CA VAL A 4 8.90 -9.89 23.22
C VAL A 4 8.20 -9.02 24.26
N THR A 5 8.94 -8.46 25.22
CA THR A 5 8.39 -7.59 26.26
C THR A 5 7.85 -6.28 25.69
N PHE A 6 8.50 -5.74 24.65
CA PHE A 6 8.06 -4.56 23.90
C PHE A 6 6.81 -4.85 23.04
N TRP A 7 6.68 -6.04 22.48
CA TRP A 7 5.53 -6.40 21.66
C TRP A 7 4.26 -6.66 22.49
N THR A 8 4.43 -7.09 23.74
CA THR A 8 3.32 -7.39 24.67
C THR A 8 2.96 -6.23 25.59
N THR A 9 3.67 -5.10 25.52
CA THR A 9 3.29 -3.92 26.33
C THR A 9 2.06 -3.26 25.73
N GLY A 10 1.06 -3.02 26.58
CA GLY A 10 -0.10 -2.20 26.26
C GLY A 10 0.18 -0.69 26.41
N SER A 11 1.42 -0.29 26.65
CA SER A 11 1.80 1.11 26.85
C SER A 11 1.96 1.84 25.51
N GLU A 12 0.95 2.61 25.13
CA GLU A 12 0.99 3.51 23.98
C GLU A 12 2.23 4.43 24.00
N GLN A 13 2.66 4.87 25.19
CA GLN A 13 3.81 5.74 25.34
C GLN A 13 5.13 5.06 24.93
N GLU A 14 5.26 3.75 25.17
CA GLU A 14 6.43 2.98 24.73
C GLU A 14 6.41 2.76 23.21
N TRP A 15 5.24 2.52 22.64
CA TRP A 15 5.03 2.46 21.19
C TRP A 15 5.40 3.78 20.51
N ASN A 16 4.94 4.91 21.04
CA ASN A 16 5.24 6.24 20.50
C ASN A 16 6.75 6.53 20.56
N ARG A 17 7.44 6.20 21.67
CA ARG A 17 8.90 6.36 21.75
C ARG A 17 9.67 5.49 20.76
N ALA A 18 9.19 4.28 20.48
CA ALA A 18 9.82 3.43 19.47
C ALA A 18 9.58 3.97 18.05
N LEU A 19 8.38 4.50 17.78
CA LEU A 19 8.03 5.14 16.52
C LEU A 19 8.86 6.42 16.27
N GLU A 20 9.13 7.22 17.30
CA GLU A 20 10.02 8.38 17.20
C GLU A 20 11.44 7.98 16.74
N ARG A 21 11.90 6.78 17.12
CA ARG A 21 13.20 6.23 16.70
C ARG A 21 13.21 5.67 15.28
N TYR A 22 12.05 5.47 14.66
CA TYR A 22 11.95 5.01 13.26
C TYR A 22 12.35 6.11 12.27
N TRP A 23 11.85 7.34 12.47
CA TRP A 23 12.02 8.44 11.51
C TRP A 23 13.46 8.76 11.12
N PRO A 24 14.47 8.73 12.02
CA PRO A 24 15.87 8.91 11.66
C PRO A 24 16.43 7.86 10.69
N HIS A 25 15.79 6.69 10.56
CA HIS A 25 16.22 5.61 9.66
C HIS A 25 15.59 5.72 8.26
N VAL A 26 14.59 6.60 8.09
CA VAL A 26 13.99 6.86 6.78
C VAL A 26 14.92 7.78 6.00
N ARG A 27 15.18 7.44 4.72
CA ARG A 27 15.96 8.32 3.84
C ARG A 27 15.27 9.68 3.74
N PRO A 28 15.99 10.82 3.82
CA PRO A 28 15.38 12.14 3.76
C PRO A 28 14.42 12.34 2.57
N ALA A 29 14.76 11.80 1.40
CA ALA A 29 13.91 11.84 0.20
C ALA A 29 12.58 11.07 0.33
N ASN A 30 12.47 10.14 1.28
CA ASN A 30 11.30 9.29 1.48
C ASN A 30 10.45 9.71 2.70
N VAL A 31 10.93 10.63 3.55
CA VAL A 31 10.22 11.02 4.78
C VAL A 31 8.81 11.52 4.48
N GLN A 32 8.66 12.32 3.41
CA GLN A 32 7.36 12.85 3.03
C GLN A 32 6.39 11.75 2.60
N ILE A 33 6.81 10.83 1.73
CA ILE A 33 5.94 9.75 1.25
C ILE A 33 5.61 8.75 2.37
N GLU A 34 6.54 8.48 3.30
CA GLU A 34 6.26 7.64 4.47
C GLU A 34 5.21 8.25 5.39
N ARG A 35 5.24 9.57 5.61
CA ARG A 35 4.20 10.28 6.38
C ARG A 35 2.85 10.25 5.68
N GLU A 36 2.82 10.58 4.38
CA GLU A 36 1.59 10.53 3.59
C GLU A 36 0.94 9.14 3.62
N MET A 37 1.74 8.08 3.56
CA MET A 37 1.23 6.71 3.59
C MET A 37 0.82 6.25 4.99
N ALA A 38 1.46 6.77 6.05
CA ALA A 38 1.08 6.50 7.43
C ALA A 38 -0.28 7.13 7.81
N GLU A 39 -0.61 8.28 7.23
CA GLU A 39 -1.85 9.03 7.50
C GLU A 39 -2.96 8.74 6.47
N LEU A 40 -2.72 7.82 5.54
CA LEU A 40 -3.58 7.60 4.39
C LEU A 40 -4.98 7.12 4.80
N ASP A 41 -6.01 7.82 4.34
CA ASP A 41 -7.39 7.37 4.51
C ASP A 41 -7.76 6.34 3.42
N ARG A 42 -8.26 5.19 3.84
CA ARG A 42 -8.78 4.16 2.93
C ARG A 42 -9.87 4.73 2.02
N ARG A 43 -10.76 5.55 2.57
CA ARG A 43 -11.90 6.10 1.82
C ARG A 43 -11.44 7.05 0.71
N SER A 44 -10.37 7.81 0.94
CA SER A 44 -9.84 8.72 -0.07
C SER A 44 -9.26 7.97 -1.27
N VAL A 45 -8.67 6.79 -1.08
CA VAL A 45 -8.18 5.95 -2.20
C VAL A 45 -9.34 5.22 -2.88
N GLN A 46 -10.34 4.78 -2.13
CA GLN A 46 -11.52 4.11 -2.67
C GLN A 46 -12.35 5.02 -3.59
N SER A 47 -12.38 6.33 -3.33
CA SER A 47 -13.15 7.30 -4.11
C SER A 47 -12.48 7.76 -5.41
N LEU A 48 -11.21 7.39 -5.63
CA LEU A 48 -10.47 7.79 -6.83
C LEU A 48 -11.11 7.18 -8.07
N GLN A 49 -11.23 7.99 -9.13
CA GLN A 49 -11.59 7.50 -10.45
C GLN A 49 -10.42 6.72 -11.07
N ALA A 50 -10.69 5.95 -12.12
CA ALA A 50 -9.73 5.04 -12.74
C ALA A 50 -8.36 5.67 -13.03
N GLN A 51 -8.36 6.87 -13.66
CA GLN A 51 -7.13 7.59 -13.96
C GLN A 51 -6.42 8.07 -12.70
N GLU A 52 -7.16 8.60 -11.72
CA GLU A 52 -6.59 9.08 -10.46
C GLU A 52 -6.01 7.93 -9.63
N PHE A 53 -6.64 6.75 -9.69
CA PHE A 53 -6.15 5.54 -9.04
C PHE A 53 -4.89 5.00 -9.74
N TYR A 54 -4.85 5.03 -11.07
CA TYR A 54 -3.65 4.73 -11.85
C TYR A 54 -2.50 5.67 -11.46
N ASP A 55 -2.74 6.97 -11.44
CA ASP A 55 -1.73 7.99 -11.12
C ASP A 55 -1.25 7.84 -9.67
N TRP A 56 -2.18 7.57 -8.75
CA TRP A 56 -1.87 7.30 -7.35
C TRP A 56 -0.99 6.05 -7.19
N LEU A 57 -1.29 4.96 -7.90
CA LEU A 57 -0.44 3.76 -7.91
C LEU A 57 0.97 4.08 -8.42
N TYR A 58 1.05 4.75 -9.57
CA TYR A 58 2.28 5.03 -10.28
C TYR A 58 3.20 5.99 -9.51
N HIS A 59 2.64 7.08 -8.97
CA HIS A 59 3.39 8.19 -8.39
C HIS A 59 3.52 8.13 -6.86
N LYS A 60 2.60 7.46 -6.15
CA LYS A 60 2.63 7.38 -4.69
C LYS A 60 2.88 5.97 -4.19
N TYR A 61 1.96 5.05 -4.47
CA TYR A 61 2.00 3.72 -3.86
C TYR A 61 3.26 2.94 -4.21
N PHE A 62 3.63 2.89 -5.49
CA PHE A 62 4.82 2.16 -5.93
C PHE A 62 6.12 2.81 -5.46
N VAL A 63 6.17 4.15 -5.38
CA VAL A 63 7.33 4.87 -4.86
C VAL A 63 7.57 4.54 -3.39
N TRP A 64 6.50 4.49 -2.60
CA TRP A 64 6.56 4.07 -1.21
C TRP A 64 6.97 2.60 -1.06
N LYS A 65 6.34 1.71 -1.83
CA LYS A 65 6.52 0.26 -1.69
C LYS A 65 7.88 -0.23 -2.20
N TYR A 66 8.38 0.33 -3.29
CA TYR A 66 9.59 -0.14 -3.98
C TYR A 66 10.75 0.84 -3.83
N THR A 67 11.60 0.57 -2.85
CA THR A 67 12.81 1.36 -2.60
C THR A 67 13.94 1.06 -3.58
N GLN A 68 13.85 -0.03 -4.35
CA GLN A 68 14.82 -0.40 -5.39
C GLN A 68 14.41 0.20 -6.75
N PRO A 69 15.25 1.05 -7.38
CA PRO A 69 14.90 1.73 -8.63
C PRO A 69 14.50 0.79 -9.77
N ASN A 70 15.22 -0.32 -9.94
CA ASN A 70 14.92 -1.28 -10.99
C ASN A 70 13.55 -1.94 -10.79
N ARG A 71 13.18 -2.25 -9.54
CA ARG A 71 11.86 -2.81 -9.23
C ARG A 71 10.76 -1.79 -9.53
N LEU A 72 10.94 -0.55 -9.08
CA LEU A 72 10.00 0.53 -9.35
C LEU A 72 9.79 0.75 -10.86
N ALA A 73 10.87 0.76 -11.65
CA ALA A 73 10.79 0.90 -13.10
C ALA A 73 9.99 -0.25 -13.74
N THR A 74 10.35 -1.50 -13.45
CA THR A 74 9.66 -2.67 -14.02
C THR A 74 8.17 -2.75 -13.61
N THR A 75 7.84 -2.38 -12.38
CA THR A 75 6.46 -2.37 -11.90
C THR A 75 5.65 -1.28 -12.58
N ARG A 76 6.23 -0.09 -12.80
CA ARG A 76 5.60 1.00 -13.56
C ARG A 76 5.37 0.65 -15.02
N GLU A 77 6.34 0.00 -15.66
CA GLU A 77 6.22 -0.49 -17.03
C GLU A 77 5.07 -1.51 -17.14
N SER A 78 4.98 -2.45 -16.20
CA SER A 78 3.88 -3.43 -16.17
C SER A 78 2.51 -2.81 -15.95
N LEU A 79 2.40 -1.78 -15.09
CA LEU A 79 1.15 -1.06 -14.90
C LEU A 79 0.76 -0.33 -16.19
N ALA A 80 1.71 0.37 -16.81
CA ALA A 80 1.48 1.11 -18.04
C ALA A 80 1.09 0.21 -19.21
N SER A 81 1.76 -0.94 -19.38
CA SER A 81 1.47 -1.87 -20.47
C SER A 81 0.06 -2.45 -20.41
N HIS A 82 -0.51 -2.61 -19.21
CA HIS A 82 -1.83 -3.20 -19.02
C HIS A 82 -2.96 -2.15 -18.90
N HIS A 83 -2.66 -0.96 -18.36
CA HIS A 83 -3.70 -0.05 -17.90
C HIS A 83 -3.60 1.38 -18.44
N ALA A 84 -2.61 1.74 -19.27
CA ALA A 84 -2.50 3.11 -19.82
C ALA A 84 -3.52 3.45 -20.92
N HIS A 85 -4.33 2.48 -21.36
CA HIS A 85 -5.38 2.67 -22.38
C HIS A 85 -6.78 2.59 -21.77
N ALA A 86 -7.79 3.10 -22.49
CA ALA A 86 -9.16 3.24 -21.98
C ALA A 86 -9.76 1.94 -21.41
N ALA A 87 -9.64 0.82 -22.13
CA ALA A 87 -10.13 -0.48 -21.63
C ALA A 87 -9.40 -0.96 -20.37
N GLY A 88 -8.10 -0.67 -20.25
CA GLY A 88 -7.28 -1.07 -19.12
C GLY A 88 -7.58 -0.23 -17.88
N LEU A 89 -7.95 1.04 -18.04
CA LEU A 89 -8.46 1.86 -16.96
C LEU A 89 -9.80 1.34 -16.42
N VAL A 90 -10.68 0.85 -17.28
CA VAL A 90 -11.94 0.20 -16.84
C VAL A 90 -11.63 -1.06 -16.01
N GLU A 91 -10.72 -1.91 -16.49
CA GLU A 91 -10.29 -3.08 -15.72
C GLU A 91 -9.66 -2.69 -14.37
N LEU A 92 -8.82 -1.65 -14.36
CA LEU A 92 -8.19 -1.16 -13.14
C LEU A 92 -9.21 -0.62 -12.13
N GLN A 93 -10.26 0.04 -12.61
CA GLN A 93 -11.38 0.49 -11.79
C GLN A 93 -12.15 -0.68 -11.17
N ASP A 94 -12.33 -1.77 -11.91
CA ASP A 94 -12.97 -2.98 -11.39
C ASP A 94 -12.10 -3.68 -10.36
N ILE A 95 -10.79 -3.75 -10.60
CA ILE A 95 -9.82 -4.26 -9.61
C ILE A 95 -9.87 -3.42 -8.33
N GLN A 96 -9.88 -2.09 -8.43
CA GLN A 96 -10.02 -1.18 -7.28
C GLN A 96 -11.30 -1.48 -6.50
N ARG A 97 -12.45 -1.60 -7.18
CA ARG A 97 -13.73 -1.91 -6.53
C ARG A 97 -13.66 -3.23 -5.76
N LEU A 98 -13.11 -4.27 -6.37
CA LEU A 98 -12.94 -5.57 -5.71
C LEU A 98 -12.06 -5.45 -4.46
N LEU A 99 -10.90 -4.78 -4.58
CA LEU A 99 -9.98 -4.57 -3.46
C LEU A 99 -10.62 -3.87 -2.25
N PHE A 100 -11.51 -2.90 -2.50
CA PHE A 100 -12.16 -2.17 -1.42
C PHE A 100 -13.51 -2.74 -0.97
N ALA A 101 -14.13 -3.61 -1.78
CA ALA A 101 -15.35 -4.35 -1.42
C ALA A 101 -15.05 -5.54 -0.50
N THR A 102 -13.87 -6.15 -0.64
CA THR A 102 -13.43 -7.27 0.17
C THR A 102 -13.09 -6.82 1.61
N ASP A 103 -13.77 -7.37 2.62
CA ASP A 103 -13.31 -7.28 4.02
C ASP A 103 -12.15 -8.26 4.20
N PRO A 104 -10.92 -7.79 4.50
CA PRO A 104 -9.76 -8.66 4.67
C PRO A 104 -9.89 -9.67 5.83
N ARG A 105 -10.91 -9.53 6.70
CA ARG A 105 -11.22 -10.49 7.76
C ARG A 105 -11.94 -11.73 7.25
N ASP A 106 -12.62 -11.62 6.12
CA ASP A 106 -13.52 -12.66 5.62
C ASP A 106 -12.90 -13.49 4.48
N THR A 107 -11.84 -12.99 3.83
CA THR A 107 -11.30 -13.55 2.58
C THR A 107 -9.79 -13.33 2.44
N LEU A 108 -9.02 -14.03 3.29
CA LEU A 108 -7.55 -13.94 3.37
C LEU A 108 -6.83 -14.25 2.04
N ASP A 109 -7.43 -15.07 1.17
CA ASP A 109 -6.83 -15.51 -0.10
C ASP A 109 -7.25 -14.65 -1.31
N GLU A 110 -8.41 -13.97 -1.25
CA GLU A 110 -8.96 -13.24 -2.41
C GLU A 110 -8.35 -11.85 -2.56
N ALA A 111 -8.06 -11.16 -1.45
CA ALA A 111 -7.47 -9.82 -1.49
C ALA A 111 -6.06 -9.79 -2.15
N PRO A 112 -5.14 -10.73 -1.83
CA PRO A 112 -3.86 -10.83 -2.53
C PRO A 112 -3.99 -11.17 -4.01
N ALA A 113 -4.94 -12.06 -4.36
CA ALA A 113 -5.20 -12.44 -5.75
C ALA A 113 -5.72 -11.25 -6.57
N ASN A 114 -6.65 -10.47 -6.03
CA ASN A 114 -7.17 -9.26 -6.68
C ASN A 114 -6.09 -8.19 -6.83
N ALA A 115 -5.22 -8.00 -5.84
CA ALA A 115 -4.12 -7.03 -5.92
C ALA A 115 -3.07 -7.44 -6.96
N GLY A 116 -2.87 -8.75 -7.16
CA GLY A 116 -1.99 -9.29 -8.20
C GLY A 116 -2.42 -8.94 -9.62
N ARG A 117 -3.72 -8.63 -9.82
CA ARG A 117 -4.29 -8.28 -11.13
C ARG A 117 -3.95 -6.85 -11.59
N ILE A 118 -3.50 -5.98 -10.69
CA ILE A 118 -3.06 -4.61 -11.02
C ILE A 118 -1.88 -4.60 -12.01
N GLY A 119 -1.11 -5.70 -12.10
CA GLY A 119 0.14 -5.72 -12.84
C GLY A 119 1.28 -5.06 -12.04
N GLY A 120 2.44 -5.69 -12.02
CA GLY A 120 3.60 -5.21 -11.26
C GLY A 120 3.57 -5.43 -9.73
N LEU A 121 2.47 -5.93 -9.17
CA LEU A 121 2.34 -6.42 -7.79
C LEU A 121 2.29 -7.96 -7.79
N GLY A 122 3.30 -8.64 -7.24
CA GLY A 122 3.22 -10.09 -6.99
C GLY A 122 2.43 -10.41 -5.71
N MET A 123 2.12 -11.67 -5.44
CA MET A 123 1.47 -12.12 -4.18
C MET A 123 2.12 -11.55 -2.91
N ALA A 124 3.46 -11.43 -2.90
CA ALA A 124 4.20 -10.79 -1.79
C ALA A 124 4.13 -9.25 -1.82
N GLY A 125 3.99 -8.63 -2.99
CA GLY A 125 3.82 -7.18 -3.15
C GLY A 125 2.44 -6.68 -2.76
N ALA A 126 1.43 -7.53 -2.96
CA ALA A 126 0.03 -7.30 -2.59
C ALA A 126 -0.17 -7.11 -1.07
N SER A 127 0.60 -7.80 -0.22
CA SER A 127 0.49 -7.83 1.25
C SER A 127 0.59 -6.49 2.02
N GLY A 128 0.76 -5.37 1.33
CA GLY A 128 0.69 -4.02 1.92
C GLY A 128 -0.75 -3.49 2.03
N LEU A 129 -0.88 -2.17 2.12
CA LEU A 129 -2.14 -1.41 2.17
C LEU A 129 -3.28 -1.98 1.30
N LEU A 130 -2.97 -2.50 0.11
CA LEU A 130 -3.96 -2.97 -0.86
C LEU A 130 -4.49 -4.39 -0.58
N ALA A 131 -3.74 -5.30 0.05
CA ALA A 131 -4.26 -6.62 0.45
C ALA A 131 -4.48 -6.80 1.96
N ASN A 132 -4.01 -5.87 2.79
CA ASN A 132 -4.34 -5.86 4.22
C ASN A 132 -4.60 -4.41 4.72
N PRO A 133 -5.76 -3.82 4.38
CA PRO A 133 -6.09 -2.45 4.76
C PRO A 133 -6.29 -2.24 6.28
N LEU A 134 -6.34 -3.31 7.08
CA LEU A 134 -6.43 -3.21 8.54
C LEU A 134 -5.11 -2.77 9.21
N ARG A 135 -4.00 -2.74 8.48
CA ARG A 135 -2.72 -2.27 9.02
C ARG A 135 -2.60 -0.74 9.11
N VAL A 136 -3.58 0.00 8.58
CA VAL A 136 -3.59 1.48 8.63
C VAL A 136 -4.32 2.02 9.87
N LYS A 137 -5.08 1.17 10.58
CA LYS A 137 -5.69 1.51 11.87
C LYS A 137 -5.67 0.32 12.82
N LEU A 138 -4.52 0.12 13.46
CA LEU A 138 -4.49 -0.43 14.82
C LEU A 138 -4.05 0.72 15.76
N THR A 139 -4.96 1.65 15.91
CA THR A 139 -5.14 2.56 17.05
C THR A 139 -6.62 2.58 17.34
#